data_AF-A0A258IZR3-F1
#
_entry.id   AF-A0A258IZR3-F1
#
_cell.length_a   1.000
_cell.length_b   1.000
_cell.length_c   1.000
_cell.angle_alpha   90.00
_cell.angle_beta   90.00
_cell.angle_gamma   90.00
#
_symmetry.space_group_name_H-M   'P 1'
#
loop_
_entity.id
_entity.type
_entity.pdbx_description
1 polymer ?
#
loop_
_entity_poly.entity_id
_entity_poly.type
_entity_poly.pdbx_seq_one_letter_code
_entity_poly.pdbx_strand_id
1 'polypeptide(L)' 'MSGAREDFNEDQAAEFAAYVASLTAELSRLARRHRLSTLAYLLEMSRMEARGIAQPPPLGKTQEARE' A
#
# COMPACT_ATOMS: atom_id res chain seq x y z
N MET A 1 26.91 -3.10 -23.68
CA MET A 1 25.46 -2.82 -23.76
C MET A 1 24.96 -2.76 -22.33
N SER A 2 24.95 -1.55 -21.78
CA SER A 2 24.76 -1.27 -20.35
C SER A 2 23.30 -0.91 -20.07
N GLY A 3 22.72 -1.56 -19.08
CA GLY A 3 21.76 -0.95 -18.15
C GLY A 3 20.42 -0.50 -18.71
N ALA A 4 19.54 -1.45 -19.05
CA ALA A 4 18.11 -1.25 -18.92
C ALA A 4 17.65 -1.86 -17.58
N ARG A 5 18.10 -1.29 -16.45
CA ARG A 5 17.30 -1.39 -15.24
C ARG A 5 16.17 -0.40 -15.49
N GLU A 6 15.01 -0.92 -15.89
CA GLU A 6 13.79 -0.13 -15.92
C GLU A 6 13.68 0.56 -14.55
N ASP A 7 13.81 1.88 -14.54
CA ASP A 7 13.48 2.68 -13.38
C ASP A 7 12.01 2.35 -13.09
N PHE A 8 11.76 1.54 -12.07
CA PHE A 8 10.42 1.36 -11.52
C PHE A 8 9.98 2.75 -11.07
N ASN A 9 9.22 3.42 -11.94
CA ASN A 9 8.82 4.80 -11.71
C ASN A 9 7.99 4.86 -10.41
N GLU A 10 8.32 5.77 -9.49
CA GLU A 10 7.63 5.91 -8.22
C GLU A 10 6.11 6.07 -8.42
N ASP A 11 5.71 6.74 -9.49
CA ASP A 11 4.30 6.88 -9.89
C ASP A 11 3.64 5.53 -10.23
N GLN A 12 4.34 4.64 -10.95
CA GLN A 12 3.84 3.30 -11.27
C GLN A 12 3.76 2.42 -10.02
N ALA A 13 4.74 2.55 -9.11
CA ALA A 13 4.71 1.86 -7.83
C ALA A 13 3.54 2.33 -6.95
N ALA A 14 3.27 3.64 -6.91
CA ALA A 14 2.15 4.21 -6.20
C ALA A 14 0.79 3.80 -6.80
N GLU A 15 0.68 3.80 -8.13
CA GLU A 15 -0.53 3.33 -8.84
C GLU A 15 -0.79 1.84 -8.56
N PHE A 16 0.25 1.01 -8.68
CA PHE A 16 0.15 -0.41 -8.36
C PHE A 16 -0.24 -0.64 -6.89
N ALA A 17 0.34 0.12 -5.96
CA ALA A 17 -0.01 0.05 -4.56
C ALA A 17 -1.48 0.47 -4.31
N ALA A 18 -1.98 1.50 -5.00
CA ALA A 18 -3.38 1.90 -4.93
C ALA A 18 -4.32 0.78 -5.44
N TYR A 19 -3.95 0.11 -6.53
CA TYR A 19 -4.65 -1.06 -7.04
C TYR A 19 -4.69 -2.19 -6.01
N VAL A 20 -3.54 -2.55 -5.43
CA VAL A 20 -3.44 -3.59 -4.39
C VAL A 20 -4.30 -3.24 -3.17
N ALA A 21 -4.32 -1.97 -2.74
CA ALA A 21 -5.17 -1.51 -1.66
C ALA A 21 -6.67 -1.66 -1.96
N SER A 22 -7.09 -1.45 -3.21
CA SER A 22 -8.49 -1.67 -3.63
C SER A 22 -8.83 -3.16 -3.64
N LEU A 23 -7.99 -3.97 -4.29
CA LEU A 23 -8.19 -5.41 -4.44
C LEU A 23 -8.29 -6.11 -3.07
N THR A 24 -7.36 -5.81 -2.17
CA THR A 24 -7.32 -6.39 -0.82
C THR A 24 -8.54 -5.98 0.02
N ALA A 25 -9.11 -4.79 -0.20
CA ALA A 25 -10.34 -4.38 0.45
C ALA A 25 -11.55 -5.22 0.02
N GLU A 26 -11.67 -5.53 -1.28
CA GLU A 26 -12.73 -6.38 -1.82
C GLU A 26 -12.61 -7.82 -1.30
N LEU A 27 -11.40 -8.37 -1.35
CA LEU A 27 -11.12 -9.72 -0.84
C LEU A 27 -11.35 -9.82 0.67
N SER A 28 -10.98 -8.79 1.45
CA SER A 28 -11.23 -8.74 2.91
C SER A 28 -12.73 -8.82 3.20
N ARG A 29 -13.57 -8.11 2.44
CA ARG A 29 -15.04 -8.19 2.56
C ARG A 29 -15.56 -9.59 2.21
N LEU A 30 -15.05 -10.22 1.15
CA LEU A 30 -15.43 -11.56 0.76
C LEU A 30 -15.04 -12.59 1.83
N ALA A 31 -13.81 -12.52 2.34
CA ALA A 31 -13.32 -13.38 3.42
C ALA A 31 -14.19 -13.26 4.69
N ARG A 32 -14.60 -12.04 5.07
CA ARG A 32 -15.53 -11.82 6.19
C ARG A 32 -16.89 -12.47 5.94
N ARG A 33 -17.44 -12.35 4.72
CA ARG A 33 -18.71 -12.98 4.33
C ARG A 33 -18.66 -14.51 4.47
N HIS A 34 -17.52 -15.13 4.18
CA HIS A 34 -17.30 -16.57 4.30
C HIS A 34 -16.72 -17.02 5.65
N ARG A 35 -16.70 -16.13 6.67
CA ARG A 35 -16.17 -16.41 8.02
C ARG A 35 -14.70 -16.83 8.06
N LEU A 36 -13.90 -16.42 7.07
CA LEU A 36 -12.46 -16.61 7.02
C LEU A 36 -11.75 -15.46 7.75
N SER A 37 -11.88 -15.40 9.07
CA SER A 37 -11.46 -14.26 9.90
C SER A 37 -9.96 -13.95 9.81
N THR A 38 -9.10 -14.97 9.88
CA THR A 38 -7.64 -14.80 9.77
C THR A 38 -7.24 -14.25 8.40
N LEU A 39 -7.85 -14.76 7.32
CA LEU A 39 -7.59 -14.27 5.96
C LEU A 39 -8.04 -12.80 5.81
N ALA A 40 -9.23 -12.46 6.32
CA ALA A 40 -9.71 -11.09 6.31
C ALA A 40 -8.79 -10.13 7.08
N TYR A 41 -8.19 -10.59 8.18
CA TYR A 41 -7.21 -9.81 8.94
C TYR A 41 -5.93 -9.55 8.12
N LEU A 42 -5.36 -10.59 7.51
CA LEU A 42 -4.16 -10.46 6.69
C LEU A 42 -4.39 -9.53 5.48
N LEU A 43 -5.53 -9.66 4.82
CA LEU A 43 -5.91 -8.79 3.69
C LEU A 43 -6.06 -7.32 4.14
N GLU A 44 -6.59 -7.07 5.34
CA GLU A 44 -6.66 -5.72 5.89
C GLU A 44 -5.27 -5.15 6.21
N MET A 45 -4.35 -5.98 6.72
CA MET A 45 -2.96 -5.58 6.91
C MET A 45 -2.30 -5.21 5.58
N SER A 46 -2.39 -6.09 4.57
CA SER A 46 -1.86 -5.81 3.23
C SER A 46 -2.43 -4.53 2.62
N ARG A 47 -3.72 -4.26 2.84
CA ARG A 47 -4.37 -3.02 2.42
C ARG A 47 -3.75 -1.78 3.07
N MET A 48 -3.48 -1.83 4.38
CA MET A 48 -2.88 -0.71 5.10
C MET A 48 -1.47 -0.42 4.59
N GLU A 49 -0.64 -1.46 4.38
CA GLU A 49 0.70 -1.30 3.82
C GLU A 49 0.67 -0.69 2.41
N ALA A 50 -0.20 -1.21 1.54
CA ALA A 50 -0.34 -0.70 0.18
C ALA A 50 -0.82 0.76 0.15
N ARG A 51 -1.69 1.16 1.09
CA ARG A 51 -2.10 2.57 1.24
C ARG A 51 -0.96 3.48 1.67
N GLY A 52 -0.09 3.01 2.58
CA GLY A 52 1.08 3.76 3.00
C GLY A 52 2.04 4.06 1.85
N ILE A 53 2.15 3.14 0.89
CA ILE A 53 2.96 3.32 -0.33
C ILE A 53 2.26 4.24 -1.34
N ALA A 54 0.93 4.08 -1.53
CA ALA A 54 0.16 4.88 -2.50
C ALA A 54 -0.04 6.35 -2.08
N GLN A 55 -0.13 6.61 -0.77
CA GLN A 55 -0.23 7.94 -0.17
C GLN A 55 0.74 8.02 0.99
N PRO A 56 2.05 8.20 0.71
CA PRO A 56 3.01 8.44 1.77
C PRO A 56 2.61 9.72 2.51
N PRO A 57 2.74 9.75 3.84
CA PRO A 57 2.44 10.96 4.60
C PRO A 57 3.29 12.13 4.07
N PRO A 58 2.72 13.35 3.95
CA PRO A 58 3.48 14.49 3.49
C PRO A 58 4.68 14.71 4.41
N LEU A 59 5.88 14.66 3.85
CA LEU A 59 7.12 14.99 4.54
C LEU A 59 7.10 16.49 4.88
N GLY A 60 6.62 16.84 6.09
CA GLY A 60 6.63 18.22 6.55
C GLY A 60 6.02 18.39 7.93
N LYS A 61 6.84 18.88 8.88
CA LYS A 61 6.55 19.32 10.28
C LYS A 61 6.90 18.35 11.43
N THR A 62 8.09 17.73 11.41
CA THR A 62 8.67 17.14 12.65
C THR A 62 10.12 17.56 12.95
N GLN A 63 10.70 18.52 12.21
CA GLN A 63 12.09 18.94 12.42
C GLN A 63 12.30 20.35 13.00
N GLU A 64 11.28 21.21 13.13
CA GLU A 64 11.50 22.61 13.57
C GLU A 64 11.30 22.89 15.08
N ALA A 65 11.19 21.86 15.94
CA ALA A 65 11.01 22.05 17.39
C ALA A 65 12.20 21.61 18.26
N ARG A 66 13.38 21.40 17.64
CA ARG A 66 14.60 21.02 18.35
C ARG A 66 15.81 21.80 17.85
N GLU A 67 15.78 23.12 17.99
CA GLU A 67 16.98 23.96 18.08
C GLU A 67 16.81 24.95 19.23
#